data_AF-A0A0Q4LLU4-F1
#
_entry.id   AF-A0A0Q4LLU4-F1
#
_cell.length_a   1.000
_cell.length_b   1.000
_cell.length_c   1.000
_cell.angle_alpha   90.00
_cell.angle_beta   90.00
_cell.angle_gamma   90.00
#
_symmetry.space_group_name_H-M   'P 1'
#
loop_
_entity.id
_entity.type
_entity.pdbx_description
1 polymer ?
#
loop_
_entity_poly.entity_id
_entity_poly.type
_entity_poly.pdbx_seq_one_letter_code
_entity_poly.pdbx_strand_id
1 'polypeptide(L)'
;MKNYIFGLAAIAIAFAASAFTTTENASNRSTYFYKYKLTTYTQAQIENPANYERAVDNCGLGAHVCGVSLDTDNGPSSQPDADEFDNVKAELWSSEQADVATLAEIKMRN
;
A
#
# COMPACT_ATOMS: atom_id res chain seq x y z
N MET A 1 29.56 -19.26 50.83
CA MET A 1 28.24 -18.59 50.81
C MET A 1 28.06 -17.97 49.43
N LYS A 2 26.95 -18.32 48.80
CA LYS A 2 26.47 -17.94 47.47
C LYS A 2 26.13 -16.44 47.47
N ASN A 3 26.35 -15.73 46.36
CA ASN A 3 25.50 -14.61 45.92
C ASN A 3 25.80 -14.26 44.46
N TYR A 4 24.89 -14.70 43.60
CA TYR A 4 24.79 -14.34 42.20
C TYR A 4 24.09 -12.98 42.12
N ILE A 5 24.68 -12.01 41.45
CA ILE A 5 23.95 -10.81 41.00
C ILE A 5 24.03 -10.82 39.47
N PHE A 6 23.00 -11.44 38.89
CA PHE A 6 22.63 -11.30 37.49
C PHE A 6 22.23 -9.84 37.24
N GLY A 7 23.15 -9.06 36.67
CA GLY A 7 22.83 -7.77 36.07
C GLY A 7 22.19 -8.00 34.71
N LEU A 8 20.87 -8.16 34.68
CA LEU A 8 20.09 -8.30 33.46
C LEU A 8 19.96 -6.90 32.82
N ALA A 9 20.92 -6.54 31.98
CA ALA A 9 20.87 -5.32 31.19
C ALA A 9 19.79 -5.49 30.09
N ALA A 10 18.58 -5.04 30.37
CA ALA A 10 17.55 -4.88 29.36
C ALA A 10 17.97 -3.74 28.42
N ILE A 11 18.63 -4.07 27.31
CA ILE A 11 18.85 -3.14 26.22
C ILE A 11 17.49 -3.00 25.52
N ALA A 12 16.72 -2.00 25.95
CA ALA A 12 15.55 -1.56 25.20
C ALA A 12 16.05 -0.92 23.90
N ILE A 13 16.16 -1.70 22.84
CA ILE A 13 16.23 -1.15 21.49
C ILE A 13 14.82 -0.66 21.19
N ALA A 14 14.51 0.56 21.64
CA ALA A 14 13.44 1.32 21.04
C ALA A 14 13.89 1.59 19.61
N PHE A 15 13.50 0.71 18.68
CA PHE A 15 13.39 1.08 17.29
C PHE A 15 12.37 2.22 17.28
N ALA A 16 12.89 3.44 17.34
CA ALA A 16 12.16 4.60 16.89
C ALA A 16 11.87 4.30 15.43
N ALA A 17 10.70 3.69 15.19
CA ALA A 17 10.05 3.80 13.91
C ALA A 17 9.88 5.29 13.72
N SER A 18 10.85 5.91 13.04
CA SER A 18 10.66 7.18 12.40
C SER A 18 9.50 6.94 11.45
N ALA A 19 8.29 7.19 11.95
CA ALA A 19 7.13 7.44 11.13
C ALA A 19 7.53 8.64 10.29
N PHE A 20 8.16 8.37 9.14
CA PHE A 20 8.15 9.28 8.02
C PHE A 20 6.67 9.40 7.67
N THR A 21 5.99 10.34 8.32
CA THR A 21 4.84 11.00 7.74
C THR A 21 5.35 11.66 6.48
N THR A 22 5.37 10.92 5.38
CA THR A 22 5.39 11.48 4.05
C THR A 22 4.11 12.30 3.97
N THR A 23 4.26 13.58 4.30
CA THR A 23 3.21 14.57 4.04
C THR A 23 2.91 14.43 2.57
N GLU A 24 1.68 14.03 2.27
CA GLU A 24 1.17 13.85 0.93
C GLU A 24 1.57 15.09 0.13
N ASN A 25 2.51 14.92 -0.82
CA ASN A 25 2.65 15.88 -1.89
C ASN A 25 1.38 15.74 -2.70
N ALA A 26 0.32 16.40 -2.24
CA ALA A 26 -0.89 16.67 -2.97
C ALA A 26 -0.51 17.60 -4.14
N SER A 27 0.16 17.01 -5.13
CA SER A 27 0.15 17.54 -6.47
C SER A 27 -1.32 17.61 -6.84
N ASN A 28 -1.81 18.82 -7.10
CA ASN A 28 -3.14 19.14 -7.61
C ASN A 28 -3.36 18.55 -9.03
N ARG A 29 -3.06 17.26 -9.23
CA ARG A 29 -3.51 16.48 -10.37
C ARG A 29 -4.77 15.77 -9.94
N SER A 30 -5.81 15.87 -10.77
CA SER A 30 -6.99 15.03 -10.60
C SER A 30 -6.56 13.60 -10.82
N THR A 31 -6.34 12.86 -9.74
CA THR A 31 -6.07 11.43 -9.81
C THR A 31 -7.37 10.64 -9.71
N TYR A 32 -7.38 9.50 -10.35
CA TYR A 32 -8.50 8.60 -10.54
C TYR A 32 -8.19 7.29 -9.83
N PHE A 33 -9.02 6.95 -8.83
CA PHE A 33 -8.84 5.73 -8.06
C PHE A 33 -9.28 4.48 -8.83
N TYR A 34 -8.40 3.50 -8.89
CA TYR A 34 -8.62 2.17 -9.45
C TYR A 34 -8.58 1.13 -8.33
N LYS A 35 -9.74 0.52 -8.07
CA LYS A 35 -9.96 -0.39 -6.96
C LYS A 35 -9.68 -1.84 -7.35
N TYR A 36 -8.96 -2.55 -6.51
CA TYR A 36 -8.76 -3.99 -6.61
C TYR A 36 -10.07 -4.74 -6.32
N LYS A 37 -10.46 -5.65 -7.22
CA LYS A 37 -11.78 -6.29 -7.20
C LYS A 37 -11.80 -7.75 -6.76
N LEU A 38 -10.64 -8.39 -6.61
CA LEU A 38 -10.55 -9.78 -6.17
C LEU A 38 -10.42 -9.89 -4.64
N THR A 39 -10.62 -11.11 -4.14
CA THR A 39 -10.45 -11.47 -2.71
C THR A 39 -9.15 -12.23 -2.44
N THR A 40 -8.34 -12.44 -3.48
CA THR A 40 -7.09 -13.20 -3.43
C THR A 40 -5.93 -12.26 -3.74
N TYR A 41 -4.83 -12.39 -3.01
CA TYR A 41 -3.71 -11.43 -3.03
C TYR A 41 -2.40 -12.14 -3.34
N THR A 42 -2.32 -12.74 -4.54
CA THR A 42 -1.06 -13.25 -5.06
C THR A 42 -0.37 -12.18 -5.89
N GLN A 43 0.97 -12.23 -6.00
CA GLN A 43 1.73 -11.29 -6.83
C GLN A 43 1.15 -11.16 -8.24
N ALA A 44 0.89 -12.29 -8.91
CA ALA A 44 0.34 -12.30 -10.26
C ALA A 44 -1.04 -11.64 -10.38
N GLN A 45 -1.82 -11.57 -9.30
CA GLN A 45 -3.12 -10.92 -9.30
C GLN A 45 -3.02 -9.44 -8.96
N ILE A 46 -2.16 -9.07 -8.01
CA ILE A 46 -1.90 -7.68 -7.62
C ILE A 46 -1.22 -6.92 -8.75
N GLU A 47 -0.32 -7.56 -9.48
CA GLU A 47 0.38 -6.93 -10.60
C GLU A 47 -0.41 -6.97 -11.93
N ASN A 48 -1.68 -7.39 -11.91
CA ASN A 48 -2.52 -7.48 -13.11
C ASN A 48 -3.54 -6.34 -13.18
N PRO A 49 -3.42 -5.40 -14.14
CA PRO A 49 -4.34 -4.26 -14.26
C PRO A 49 -5.80 -4.68 -14.49
N ALA A 50 -6.05 -5.86 -15.07
CA ALA A 50 -7.41 -6.37 -15.28
C ALA A 50 -8.16 -6.67 -13.97
N ASN A 51 -7.45 -6.75 -12.84
CA ASN A 51 -8.04 -6.92 -11.51
C ASN A 51 -8.39 -5.60 -10.82
N TYR A 52 -8.25 -4.48 -11.53
CA TYR A 52 -8.56 -3.15 -11.04
C TYR A 52 -9.68 -2.52 -11.88
N GLU A 53 -10.48 -1.66 -11.25
CA GLU A 53 -11.55 -0.93 -11.92
C GLU A 53 -11.71 0.48 -11.37
N ARG A 54 -12.01 1.45 -12.24
CA ARG A 54 -12.25 2.83 -11.86
C ARG A 54 -13.44 2.95 -10.89
N ALA A 55 -13.21 3.50 -9.70
CA ALA A 55 -14.21 3.63 -8.64
C ALA A 55 -14.18 5.01 -7.95
N VAL A 56 -15.35 5.53 -7.54
CA VAL A 56 -15.44 6.90 -6.99
C VAL A 56 -14.77 7.01 -5.61
N ASP A 57 -14.93 6.02 -4.73
CA ASP A 57 -14.01 5.62 -3.65
C ASP A 57 -14.67 4.49 -2.85
N ASN A 58 -13.88 3.75 -2.06
CA ASN A 58 -14.18 3.32 -0.68
C ASN A 58 -13.29 2.11 -0.35
N CYS A 59 -12.15 2.45 0.24
CA CYS A 59 -11.21 1.56 0.89
C CYS A 59 -11.27 1.83 2.39
N GLY A 60 -11.39 0.76 3.18
CA GLY A 60 -11.22 0.86 4.63
C GLY A 60 -9.73 0.95 5.00
N LEU A 61 -9.40 1.17 6.27
CA LEU A 61 -8.02 1.07 6.75
C LEU A 61 -7.72 -0.39 7.10
N GLY A 62 -6.73 -1.02 6.47
CA GLY A 62 -6.27 -2.37 6.82
C GLY A 62 -5.03 -2.85 6.06
N ALA A 63 -4.78 -4.16 6.04
CA ALA A 63 -3.50 -4.78 5.66
C ALA A 63 -3.30 -5.09 4.16
N HIS A 64 -4.37 -5.24 3.39
CA HIS A 64 -4.29 -5.66 1.98
C HIS A 64 -4.36 -4.48 1.01
N VAL A 65 -3.86 -4.63 -0.22
CA VAL A 65 -4.00 -3.60 -1.26
C VAL A 65 -5.47 -3.41 -1.61
N CYS A 66 -5.97 -2.17 -1.47
CA CYS A 66 -7.30 -1.82 -1.93
C CYS A 66 -7.32 -1.28 -3.35
N GLY A 67 -6.28 -0.57 -3.77
CA GLY A 67 -6.22 0.06 -5.08
C GLY A 67 -5.13 1.12 -5.20
N VAL A 68 -5.11 1.80 -6.34
CA VAL A 68 -4.12 2.84 -6.68
C VAL A 68 -4.78 4.01 -7.39
N SER A 69 -4.32 5.22 -7.07
CA SER A 69 -4.69 6.44 -7.78
C SER A 69 -3.76 6.69 -8.95
N LEU A 70 -4.31 6.88 -10.15
CA LEU A 70 -3.60 7.10 -11.40
C LEU A 70 -4.06 8.42 -12.06
N ASP A 71 -3.25 9.04 -12.91
CA ASP A 71 -3.51 10.28 -13.62
C ASP A 71 -4.55 10.12 -14.75
N THR A 72 -4.68 8.94 -15.36
CA THR A 72 -5.60 8.71 -16.49
C THR A 72 -6.98 8.24 -16.03
N ASP A 73 -8.06 8.84 -16.56
CA ASP A 73 -9.43 8.34 -16.38
C ASP A 73 -9.92 7.58 -17.62
N ASN A 74 -9.96 6.26 -17.50
CA ASN A 74 -10.58 5.41 -18.53
C ASN A 74 -12.11 5.31 -18.39
N GLY A 75 -12.70 6.04 -17.44
CA GLY A 75 -14.13 6.03 -17.15
C GLY A 75 -14.54 4.96 -16.14
N PRO A 76 -15.76 5.06 -15.57
CA PRO A 76 -16.23 4.17 -14.51
C PRO A 76 -16.19 2.69 -14.92
N SER A 77 -15.77 1.81 -13.99
CA SER A 77 -15.65 0.37 -14.21
C SER A 77 -14.69 -0.07 -15.33
N SER A 78 -13.96 0.86 -15.94
CA SER A 78 -12.86 0.55 -16.84
C SER A 78 -11.60 0.17 -16.06
N GLN A 79 -10.76 -0.65 -16.68
CA GLN A 79 -9.41 -0.94 -16.19
C GLN A 79 -8.50 0.28 -16.29
N PRO A 80 -7.42 0.35 -15.48
CA PRO A 80 -6.40 1.39 -15.62
C PRO A 80 -5.67 1.31 -16.95
N ASP A 81 -5.01 2.38 -17.33
CA ASP A 81 -4.07 2.36 -18.44
C ASP A 81 -2.91 1.41 -18.09
N ALA A 82 -2.53 0.55 -19.04
CA ALA A 82 -1.56 -0.51 -18.78
C ALA A 82 -0.14 0.04 -18.56
N ASP A 83 0.26 1.06 -19.34
CA ASP A 83 1.58 1.66 -19.23
C ASP A 83 1.71 2.43 -17.92
N GLU A 84 0.64 3.10 -17.50
CA GLU A 84 0.61 3.81 -16.23
C GLU A 84 0.64 2.84 -15.04
N PHE A 85 -0.16 1.77 -15.09
CA PHE A 85 -0.19 0.74 -14.05
C PHE A 85 1.14 0.00 -13.92
N ASP A 86 1.82 -0.27 -15.04
CA ASP A 86 3.11 -0.95 -15.06
C ASP A 86 4.21 -0.18 -14.32
N ASN A 87 4.07 1.14 -14.17
CA ASN A 87 4.99 1.98 -13.38
C ASN A 87 4.81 1.84 -11.86
N VAL A 88 3.71 1.25 -11.39
CA VAL A 88 3.38 1.17 -9.94
C VAL A 88 3.11 -0.26 -9.45
N LYS A 89 3.09 -1.26 -10.34
CA LYS A 89 2.71 -2.65 -9.99
C LYS A 89 3.67 -3.31 -9.01
N ALA A 90 4.97 -3.02 -9.09
CA ALA A 90 5.94 -3.59 -8.16
C ALA A 90 5.73 -3.05 -6.73
N GLU A 91 5.38 -1.79 -6.61
CA GLU A 91 5.08 -1.08 -5.37
C GLU A 91 3.73 -1.51 -4.80
N LEU A 92 2.75 -1.86 -5.64
CA LEU A 92 1.53 -2.53 -5.20
C LEU A 92 1.85 -3.85 -4.51
N TRP A 93 2.69 -4.71 -5.13
CA TRP A 93 3.10 -5.97 -4.51
C TRP A 93 3.97 -5.77 -3.26
N SER A 94 4.86 -4.78 -3.26
CA SER A 94 5.64 -4.44 -2.07
C SER A 94 4.74 -3.96 -0.92
N SER A 95 3.67 -3.22 -1.23
CA SER A 95 2.71 -2.74 -0.23
C SER A 95 1.88 -3.87 0.37
N GLU A 96 1.46 -4.82 -0.47
CA GLU A 96 0.78 -6.05 -0.02
C GLU A 96 1.67 -6.88 0.93
N GLN A 97 2.94 -7.05 0.62
CA GLN A 97 3.85 -7.84 1.48
C GLN A 97 4.19 -7.14 2.80
N ALA A 98 4.14 -5.81 2.82
CA ALA A 98 4.51 -5.01 3.99
C ALA A 98 3.30 -4.60 4.85
N ASP A 99 2.08 -4.97 4.44
CA ASP A 99 0.82 -4.54 5.04
C ASP A 99 0.71 -3.01 5.20
N VAL A 100 1.39 -2.25 4.33
CA VAL A 100 1.46 -0.78 4.39
C VAL A 100 1.65 -0.20 2.99
N ALA A 101 1.02 0.95 2.72
CA ALA A 101 1.23 1.67 1.48
C ALA A 101 2.68 2.14 1.36
N THR A 102 3.38 1.70 0.30
CA THR A 102 4.74 2.14 -0.02
C THR A 102 4.79 3.43 -0.84
N LEU A 103 3.67 3.77 -1.49
CA LEU A 103 3.45 5.02 -2.23
C LEU A 103 2.17 5.72 -1.74
N ALA A 104 2.07 7.04 -1.92
CA ALA A 104 0.93 7.83 -1.46
C ALA A 104 -0.35 7.55 -2.28
N GLU A 105 -0.15 7.14 -3.53
CA GLU A 105 -1.15 6.75 -4.52
C GLU A 105 -1.80 5.41 -4.19
N ILE A 106 -1.11 4.55 -3.43
CA ILE A 106 -1.59 3.22 -3.06
C ILE A 106 -2.44 3.34 -1.79
N LYS A 107 -3.62 2.72 -1.82
CA LYS A 107 -4.52 2.64 -0.66
C LYS A 107 -4.65 1.18 -0.21
N MET A 108 -4.61 0.96 1.10
CA MET A 108 -4.78 -0.36 1.71
C MET A 108 -6.25 -0.58 2.14
N ARG A 109 -6.66 -1.82 2.44
CA ARG A 109 -8.00 -2.31 2.82
C ARG A 109 -7.86 -3.38 3.91
N ASN A 110 -8.83 -3.44 4.82
CA ASN A 110 -8.96 -4.50 5.84
C ASN A 110 -9.53 -5.80 5.28
#